data_AF-A0A4Q0AH94-F1
#
_entry.id   AF-A0A4Q0AH94-F1
#
_cell.length_a   1.000
_cell.length_b   1.000
_cell.length_c   1.000
_cell.angle_alpha   90.00
_cell.angle_beta   90.00
_cell.angle_gamma   90.00
#
_symmetry.space_group_name_H-M   'P 1'
#
loop_
_entity.id
_entity.type
_entity.pdbx_description
1 polymer ?
#
loop_
_entity_poly.entity_id
_entity_poly.type
_entity_poly.pdbx_seq_one_letter_code
_entity_poly.pdbx_strand_id
1 'polypeptide(L)'
;MAVVSKVVVQNVRSHVHYTVNLAPGVTVITGPNGSGKTTLLESIYIALQGSSFKGSDNEVLRAESPWWKIDLLLDEQNKRTVKFDPNKATSRKQFIIDGKTTARLTPKNKYPIVLFEPEDLRLLNGSPARRRQFIDRFISQLNPLYSISLRKYERALRQRNNLLKRFNTSSDELFAWDITLAEHGAYLIEQRTMFIEKINSQLNSAYHDIAESNDEVSVHYSHTLVGDSKQKLLAELQVHIDRDKQLGNTSVGPHRHDVIFQLNRSPAISNASRGEVRTIILALKFLEVDIIEQLSGLKPLILLDDVFSELDLARQKALSDKTRQHQIVMTSTYIVSDSKRYHHVELI
;
A
#
# COMPACT_ATOMS: atom_id res chain seq x y z
N MET A 1 2.30 -11.93 -22.33
CA MET A 1 1.47 -10.76 -22.66
C MET A 1 1.58 -9.77 -21.52
N ALA A 2 1.51 -8.46 -21.80
CA ALA A 2 1.52 -7.44 -20.76
C ALA A 2 0.23 -7.52 -19.93
N VAL A 3 0.33 -7.27 -18.62
CA VAL A 3 -0.82 -7.04 -17.75
C VAL A 3 -1.45 -5.67 -18.04
N VAL A 4 -0.61 -4.69 -18.37
CA VAL A 4 -0.98 -3.36 -18.83
C VAL A 4 -0.17 -3.02 -20.06
N SER A 5 -0.80 -2.80 -21.21
CA SER A 5 -0.13 -2.43 -22.46
C SER A 5 -0.12 -0.93 -22.73
N LYS A 6 -1.06 -0.16 -22.16
CA LYS A 6 -1.19 1.28 -22.40
C LYS A 6 -1.83 2.04 -21.24
N VAL A 7 -1.34 3.24 -20.98
CA VAL A 7 -1.94 4.20 -20.05
C VAL A 7 -2.14 5.52 -20.78
N VAL A 8 -3.33 6.10 -20.64
CA VAL A 8 -3.65 7.45 -21.12
C VAL A 8 -4.19 8.25 -19.94
N VAL A 9 -3.61 9.42 -19.70
CA VAL A 9 -4.02 10.33 -18.63
C VAL A 9 -4.53 11.63 -19.22
N GLN A 10 -5.51 12.23 -18.56
CA GLN A 10 -6.05 13.55 -18.87
C GLN A 10 -6.31 14.33 -17.59
N ASN A 11 -5.72 15.52 -17.47
CA ASN A 11 -5.79 16.41 -16.30
C ASN A 11 -5.39 15.74 -14.97
N VAL A 12 -4.42 14.84 -15.00
CA VAL A 12 -3.92 14.13 -13.81
C VAL A 12 -2.61 14.77 -13.36
N ARG A 13 -2.57 15.34 -12.16
CA ARG A 13 -1.40 16.02 -11.56
C ARG A 13 -0.74 17.01 -12.54
N SER A 14 0.47 16.71 -13.00
CA SER A 14 1.24 17.54 -13.93
C SER A 14 0.84 17.38 -15.40
N HIS A 15 0.09 16.33 -15.77
CA HIS A 15 -0.24 16.01 -17.16
C HIS A 15 -1.60 16.58 -17.59
N VAL A 16 -1.61 17.40 -18.65
CA VAL A 16 -2.84 17.79 -19.35
C VAL A 16 -3.38 16.61 -20.16
N HIS A 17 -2.52 16.01 -20.97
CA HIS A 17 -2.78 14.77 -21.68
C HIS A 17 -1.45 14.06 -21.94
N TYR A 18 -1.36 12.78 -21.61
CA TYR A 18 -0.18 11.98 -21.93
C TYR A 18 -0.58 10.53 -22.22
N THR A 19 0.13 9.89 -23.15
CA THR A 19 -0.07 8.50 -23.53
C THR A 19 1.25 7.76 -23.46
N VAL A 20 1.28 6.64 -22.74
CA VAL A 20 2.44 5.75 -22.65
C VAL A 20 2.05 4.33 -23.03
N ASN A 21 2.87 3.70 -23.86
CA ASN A 21 2.79 2.26 -24.12
C ASN A 21 3.77 1.55 -23.19
N LEU A 22 3.39 0.36 -22.72
CA LEU A 22 4.17 -0.42 -21.77
C LEU A 22 4.50 -1.79 -22.37
N ALA A 23 5.72 -2.26 -22.13
CA ALA A 23 6.17 -3.57 -22.59
C ALA A 23 5.73 -4.68 -21.60
N PRO A 24 5.56 -5.93 -22.07
CA PRO A 24 5.25 -7.07 -21.20
C PRO A 24 6.32 -7.39 -20.15
N GLY A 25 7.57 -6.99 -20.38
CA GLY A 25 8.66 -7.11 -19.43
C GLY A 25 8.87 -5.81 -18.66
N VAL A 26 10.04 -5.20 -18.83
CA VAL A 26 10.43 -3.99 -18.10
C VAL A 26 10.23 -2.74 -18.94
N THR A 27 9.49 -1.78 -18.39
CA THR A 27 9.39 -0.41 -18.92
C THR A 27 10.04 0.57 -17.94
N VAL A 28 10.99 1.37 -18.44
CA VAL A 28 11.66 2.43 -17.68
C VAL A 28 11.17 3.78 -18.20
N ILE A 29 10.54 4.55 -17.32
CA ILE A 29 10.09 5.90 -17.59
C ILE A 29 11.15 6.87 -17.04
N THR A 30 11.87 7.55 -17.93
CA THR A 30 12.93 8.50 -17.59
C THR A 30 12.48 9.94 -17.75
N GLY A 31 13.15 10.86 -17.07
CA GLY A 31 12.89 12.30 -17.19
C GLY A 31 13.33 13.08 -15.96
N PRO A 32 13.44 14.41 -16.04
CA PRO A 32 13.86 15.26 -14.91
C PRO A 32 12.88 15.18 -13.74
N ASN A 33 13.30 15.66 -12.56
CA ASN A 33 12.39 15.80 -11.42
C ASN A 33 11.22 16.73 -11.79
N GLY A 34 10.00 16.33 -11.43
CA GLY A 34 8.80 17.11 -11.74
C GLY A 34 8.18 16.86 -13.13
N SER A 35 8.80 16.05 -14.00
CA SER A 35 8.23 15.68 -15.32
C SER A 35 6.95 14.83 -15.27
N GLY A 36 6.53 14.38 -14.07
CA GLY A 36 5.31 13.58 -13.90
C GLY A 36 5.51 12.08 -14.09
N LYS A 37 6.73 11.56 -13.94
CA LYS A 37 7.02 10.11 -13.97
C LYS A 37 6.13 9.35 -12.99
N THR A 38 6.14 9.75 -11.72
CA THR A 38 5.30 9.11 -10.71
C THR A 38 3.80 9.25 -11.01
N THR A 39 3.36 10.30 -11.69
CA THR A 39 1.95 10.46 -12.05
C THR A 39 1.47 9.32 -12.94
N LEU A 40 2.33 8.77 -13.82
CA LEU A 40 1.99 7.63 -14.65
C LEU A 40 1.85 6.35 -13.80
N LEU A 41 2.76 6.11 -12.85
CA LEU A 41 2.66 5.00 -11.89
C LEU A 41 1.43 5.12 -10.99
N GLU A 42 1.17 6.31 -10.47
CA GLU A 42 -0.01 6.65 -9.68
C GLU A 42 -1.30 6.37 -10.47
N SER A 43 -1.32 6.69 -11.77
CA SER A 43 -2.48 6.45 -12.63
C SER A 43 -2.75 4.96 -12.85
N ILE A 44 -1.70 4.17 -13.08
CA ILE A 44 -1.78 2.71 -13.14
C ILE A 44 -2.34 2.15 -11.83
N TYR A 45 -1.78 2.59 -10.70
CA TYR A 45 -2.21 2.15 -9.37
C TYR A 45 -3.68 2.49 -9.10
N ILE A 46 -4.13 3.72 -9.40
CA ILE A 46 -5.54 4.12 -9.24
C ILE A 46 -6.49 3.22 -10.05
N ALA A 47 -6.13 2.93 -11.30
CA ALA A 47 -6.97 2.13 -12.20
C ALA A 47 -7.06 0.64 -11.81
N LEU A 48 -6.08 0.13 -11.06
CA LEU A 48 -6.00 -1.27 -10.64
C LEU A 48 -6.35 -1.51 -9.16
N GLN A 49 -6.18 -0.52 -8.29
CA GLN A 49 -6.43 -0.61 -6.84
C GLN A 49 -7.57 0.28 -6.33
N GLY A 50 -7.94 1.31 -7.10
CA GLY A 50 -9.12 2.14 -6.88
C GLY A 50 -8.88 3.44 -6.10
N SER A 51 -7.69 3.67 -5.54
CA SER A 51 -7.29 4.88 -4.84
C SER A 51 -5.85 5.23 -5.15
N SER A 52 -5.46 6.50 -4.99
CA SER A 52 -4.06 6.90 -5.10
C SER A 52 -3.27 6.43 -3.87
N PHE A 53 -1.98 6.16 -4.06
CA PHE A 53 -1.03 5.93 -2.97
C PHE A 53 -0.40 7.23 -2.44
N LYS A 54 -0.51 8.35 -3.17
CA LYS A 54 0.03 9.66 -2.77
C LYS A 54 -1.01 10.62 -2.16
N GLY A 55 -2.31 10.38 -2.36
CA GLY A 55 -3.29 11.38 -1.93
C GLY A 55 -4.75 11.09 -2.24
N SER A 56 -5.57 12.12 -2.05
CA SER A 56 -7.01 12.08 -2.35
C SER A 56 -7.30 12.25 -3.85
N ASP A 57 -8.52 11.89 -4.28
CA ASP A 57 -8.92 12.09 -5.68
C ASP A 57 -8.92 13.57 -6.10
N ASN A 58 -9.10 14.51 -5.17
CA ASN A 58 -8.97 15.93 -5.44
C ASN A 58 -7.52 16.35 -5.66
N GLU A 59 -6.58 15.77 -4.91
CA GLU A 59 -5.16 16.09 -5.06
C GLU A 59 -4.57 15.52 -6.37
N VAL A 60 -5.18 14.45 -6.89
CA VAL A 60 -4.86 13.88 -8.21
C VAL A 60 -5.28 14.82 -9.34
N LEU A 61 -6.27 15.69 -9.11
CA LEU A 61 -6.73 16.64 -10.11
C LEU A 61 -5.65 17.68 -10.41
N ARG A 62 -5.37 17.86 -11.70
CA ARG A 62 -4.52 18.97 -12.16
C ARG A 62 -5.14 20.31 -11.75
N ALA A 63 -4.28 21.24 -11.32
CA ALA A 63 -4.70 22.60 -10.97
C ALA A 63 -5.56 23.23 -12.10
N GLU A 64 -6.61 23.94 -11.69
CA GLU A 64 -7.56 24.64 -12.58
C GLU A 64 -8.33 23.75 -13.57
N SER A 65 -8.20 22.42 -13.47
CA SER A 65 -8.95 21.49 -14.31
C SER A 65 -10.27 21.10 -13.64
N PRO A 66 -11.38 20.96 -14.39
CA PRO A 66 -12.68 20.63 -13.82
C PRO A 66 -12.87 19.13 -13.51
N TRP A 67 -12.04 18.25 -14.08
CA TRP A 67 -12.12 16.80 -13.94
C TRP A 67 -10.80 16.15 -14.35
N TRP A 68 -10.58 14.88 -13.97
CA TRP A 68 -9.49 14.05 -14.49
C TRP A 68 -9.98 12.68 -14.99
N LYS A 69 -9.22 12.09 -15.90
CA LYS A 69 -9.52 10.77 -16.50
C LYS A 69 -8.25 9.96 -16.71
N ILE A 70 -8.36 8.66 -16.45
CA ILE A 70 -7.34 7.65 -16.72
C ILE A 70 -7.99 6.56 -17.58
N ASP A 71 -7.41 6.26 -18.75
CA ASP A 71 -7.72 5.06 -19.51
C ASP A 71 -6.55 4.08 -19.41
N LEU A 72 -6.84 2.83 -19.05
CA LEU A 72 -5.87 1.73 -18.92
C LEU A 72 -6.27 0.63 -19.90
N LEU A 73 -5.32 0.14 -20.68
CA LEU A 73 -5.49 -1.04 -21.53
C LEU A 73 -4.67 -2.18 -20.90
N LEU A 74 -5.32 -3.26 -20.49
CA LEU A 74 -4.66 -4.38 -19.82
C LEU A 74 -4.02 -5.32 -20.85
N ASP A 75 -4.85 -5.91 -21.69
CA ASP A 75 -4.51 -6.64 -22.91
C ASP A 75 -5.19 -5.97 -24.11
N GLU A 76 -5.08 -6.54 -25.33
CA GLU A 76 -5.66 -5.90 -26.54
C GLU A 76 -7.18 -5.67 -26.49
N GLN A 77 -7.90 -6.27 -25.54
CA GLN A 77 -9.38 -6.22 -25.49
C GLN A 77 -9.92 -5.60 -24.19
N ASN A 78 -9.18 -5.66 -23.09
CA ASN A 78 -9.64 -5.24 -21.77
C ASN A 78 -9.26 -3.79 -21.45
N LYS A 79 -10.23 -2.89 -21.64
CA LYS A 79 -10.11 -1.47 -21.29
C LYS A 79 -10.76 -1.15 -19.95
N ARG A 80 -10.07 -0.35 -19.13
CA ARG A 80 -10.62 0.28 -17.93
C ARG A 80 -10.55 1.79 -18.05
N THR A 81 -11.62 2.48 -17.66
CA THR A 81 -11.61 3.94 -17.57
C THR A 81 -11.96 4.36 -16.15
N VAL A 82 -11.16 5.26 -15.59
CA VAL A 82 -11.47 5.95 -14.32
C VAL A 82 -11.71 7.42 -14.63
N LYS A 83 -12.80 7.96 -14.09
CA LYS A 83 -13.13 9.39 -14.20
C LYS A 83 -13.34 9.96 -12.81
N PHE A 84 -12.94 11.21 -12.64
CA PHE A 84 -13.26 11.99 -11.45
C PHE A 84 -13.66 13.41 -11.81
N ASP A 85 -14.76 13.87 -11.24
CA ASP A 85 -15.27 15.23 -11.39
C ASP A 85 -15.79 15.69 -10.01
N PRO A 86 -15.07 16.60 -9.33
CA PRO A 86 -15.47 17.09 -8.01
C PRO A 86 -16.74 17.96 -8.05
N ASN A 87 -17.11 18.52 -9.21
CA ASN A 87 -18.26 19.41 -9.37
C ASN A 87 -19.58 18.62 -9.40
N LYS A 88 -19.53 17.30 -9.56
CA LYS A 88 -20.74 16.47 -9.50
C LYS A 88 -21.23 16.32 -8.06
N ALA A 89 -22.54 16.46 -7.88
CA ALA A 89 -23.21 16.22 -6.59
C ALA A 89 -23.09 14.73 -6.17
N THR A 90 -23.23 13.81 -7.11
CA THR A 90 -23.11 12.35 -6.90
C THR A 90 -22.20 11.73 -7.95
N SER A 91 -21.69 10.53 -7.68
CA SER A 91 -20.82 9.79 -8.62
C SER A 91 -19.60 10.59 -9.08
N ARG A 92 -18.99 11.35 -8.16
CA ARG A 92 -17.78 12.12 -8.43
C ARG A 92 -16.68 11.27 -9.03
N LYS A 93 -16.47 10.06 -8.51
CA LYS A 93 -15.57 9.04 -9.06
C LYS A 93 -16.34 7.92 -9.73
N GLN A 94 -15.90 7.49 -10.91
CA GLN A 94 -16.51 6.42 -11.68
C GLN A 94 -15.43 5.50 -12.27
N PHE A 95 -15.65 4.20 -12.17
CA PHE A 95 -14.90 3.15 -12.85
C PHE A 95 -15.79 2.55 -13.94
N ILE A 96 -15.27 2.44 -15.15
CA ILE A 96 -15.94 1.85 -16.30
C ILE A 96 -15.11 0.65 -16.73
N ILE A 97 -15.67 -0.55 -16.57
CA ILE A 97 -15.01 -1.83 -16.88
C ILE A 97 -16.07 -2.71 -17.55
N ASP A 98 -15.76 -3.26 -18.73
CA ASP A 98 -16.66 -4.10 -19.52
C ASP A 98 -18.04 -3.44 -19.77
N GLY A 99 -18.02 -2.14 -20.07
CA GLY A 99 -19.24 -1.34 -20.27
C GLY A 99 -20.04 -1.02 -19.00
N LYS A 100 -19.69 -1.59 -17.84
CA LYS A 100 -20.37 -1.34 -16.57
C LYS A 100 -19.71 -0.18 -15.81
N THR A 101 -20.53 0.76 -15.35
CA THR A 101 -20.08 1.90 -14.53
C THR A 101 -20.35 1.65 -13.04
N THR A 102 -19.33 1.83 -12.19
CA THR A 102 -19.45 1.74 -10.72
C THR A 102 -18.77 2.91 -10.02
N ALA A 103 -19.26 3.31 -8.84
CA ALA A 103 -18.65 4.39 -8.05
C ALA A 103 -17.33 3.99 -7.37
N ARG A 104 -17.07 2.69 -7.24
CA ARG A 104 -15.87 2.11 -6.63
C ARG A 104 -15.39 0.93 -7.45
N LEU A 105 -14.08 0.68 -7.43
CA LEU A 105 -13.51 -0.53 -7.99
C LEU A 105 -13.91 -1.72 -7.12
N THR A 106 -14.64 -2.68 -7.69
CA THR A 106 -15.06 -3.89 -6.96
C THR A 106 -13.85 -4.79 -6.70
N PRO A 107 -13.82 -5.56 -5.58
CA PRO A 107 -12.69 -6.46 -5.27
C PRO A 107 -12.31 -7.40 -6.43
N LYS A 108 -13.30 -7.99 -7.12
CA LYS A 108 -13.09 -8.87 -8.28
C LYS A 108 -12.41 -8.20 -9.49
N ASN A 109 -12.46 -6.87 -9.56
CA ASN A 109 -11.86 -6.09 -10.66
C ASN A 109 -10.52 -5.50 -10.23
N LYS A 110 -10.07 -5.67 -8.97
CA LYS A 110 -8.73 -5.27 -8.58
C LYS A 110 -7.70 -6.19 -9.25
N TYR A 111 -6.53 -5.64 -9.55
CA TYR A 111 -5.38 -6.42 -10.00
C TYR A 111 -4.24 -6.23 -9.02
N PRO A 112 -3.58 -7.32 -8.55
CA PRO A 112 -2.54 -7.21 -7.53
C PRO A 112 -1.34 -6.39 -8.02
N ILE A 113 -0.84 -5.50 -7.15
CA ILE A 113 0.33 -4.66 -7.43
C ILE A 113 1.31 -4.74 -6.28
N VAL A 114 2.59 -4.84 -6.59
CA VAL A 114 3.66 -4.53 -5.64
C VAL A 114 4.24 -3.17 -6.00
N LEU A 115 3.97 -2.18 -5.14
CA LEU A 115 4.48 -0.83 -5.29
C LEU A 115 5.69 -0.66 -4.36
N PHE A 116 6.82 -0.20 -4.89
CA PHE A 116 7.99 0.15 -4.11
C PHE A 116 8.29 1.64 -4.28
N GLU A 117 8.11 2.40 -3.19
CA GLU A 117 8.36 3.84 -3.13
C GLU A 117 9.66 4.13 -2.36
N PRO A 118 10.31 5.28 -2.56
CA PRO A 118 11.50 5.68 -1.78
C PRO A 118 11.19 5.75 -0.28
N GLU A 119 9.93 6.05 0.01
CA GLU A 119 9.32 6.02 1.32
C GLU A 119 9.43 4.66 2.03
N ASP A 120 9.36 3.54 1.33
CA ASP A 120 9.43 2.21 1.93
C ASP A 120 10.84 1.91 2.50
N LEU A 121 11.89 2.50 1.94
CA LEU A 121 13.25 2.39 2.47
C LEU A 121 13.41 3.03 3.86
N ARG A 122 12.46 3.88 4.25
CA ARG A 122 12.38 4.52 5.57
C ARG A 122 11.39 3.82 6.50
N LEU A 123 10.82 2.68 6.13
CA LEU A 123 9.80 1.99 6.91
C LEU A 123 10.25 1.66 8.34
N LEU A 124 11.45 1.09 8.50
CA LEU A 124 12.00 0.72 9.82
C LEU A 124 12.22 1.96 10.69
N ASN A 125 12.81 3.01 10.13
CA ASN A 125 13.07 4.29 10.82
C ASN A 125 11.84 5.20 10.90
N GLY A 126 10.69 4.75 10.38
CA GLY A 126 9.45 5.51 10.35
C GLY A 126 8.66 5.40 11.65
N SER A 127 7.50 6.05 11.67
CA SER A 127 6.57 5.95 12.79
C SER A 127 5.85 4.59 12.81
N PRO A 128 5.31 4.16 13.96
CA PRO A 128 4.43 2.98 14.03
C PRO A 128 3.27 3.02 13.03
N ALA A 129 2.75 4.22 12.73
CA ALA A 129 1.70 4.39 11.74
C ALA A 129 2.13 3.95 10.34
N ARG A 130 3.37 4.27 9.94
CA ARG A 130 3.93 3.87 8.65
C ARG A 130 4.08 2.36 8.54
N ARG A 131 4.55 1.71 9.62
CA ARG A 131 4.69 0.25 9.68
C ARG A 131 3.34 -0.46 9.63
N ARG A 132 2.33 0.06 10.34
CA ARG A 132 0.94 -0.42 10.21
C ARG A 132 0.41 -0.25 8.80
N GLN A 133 0.58 0.92 8.19
CA GLN A 133 0.12 1.19 6.82
C GLN A 133 0.75 0.26 5.79
N PHE A 134 2.03 -0.10 5.96
CA PHE A 134 2.68 -1.10 5.11
C PHE A 134 1.95 -2.46 5.18
N ILE A 135 1.74 -2.99 6.39
CA ILE A 135 1.01 -4.25 6.59
C ILE A 135 -0.45 -4.15 6.13
N ASP A 136 -1.12 -3.04 6.44
CA ASP A 136 -2.53 -2.83 6.09
C ASP A 136 -2.73 -2.78 4.56
N ARG A 137 -1.79 -2.14 3.84
CA ARG A 137 -1.78 -2.14 2.36
C ARG A 137 -1.64 -3.55 1.83
N PHE A 138 -0.65 -4.30 2.32
CA PHE A 138 -0.40 -5.68 1.91
C PHE A 138 -1.63 -6.58 2.12
N ILE A 139 -2.18 -6.62 3.34
CA ILE A 139 -3.34 -7.48 3.65
C ILE A 139 -4.58 -7.04 2.87
N SER A 140 -4.80 -5.74 2.68
CA SER A 140 -5.99 -5.22 1.96
C SER A 140 -6.04 -5.61 0.48
N GLN A 141 -4.90 -5.91 -0.14
CA GLN A 141 -4.87 -6.41 -1.52
C GLN A 141 -5.37 -7.85 -1.61
N LEU A 142 -5.13 -8.64 -0.57
CA LEU A 142 -5.39 -10.08 -0.53
C LEU A 142 -6.72 -10.43 0.13
N ASN A 143 -7.14 -9.63 1.09
CA ASN A 143 -8.32 -9.87 1.90
C ASN A 143 -9.30 -8.69 1.79
N PRO A 144 -10.35 -8.81 0.95
CA PRO A 144 -11.38 -7.77 0.84
C PRO A 144 -12.12 -7.48 2.15
N LEU A 145 -12.32 -8.50 3.01
CA LEU A 145 -12.96 -8.33 4.32
C LEU A 145 -12.09 -7.49 5.25
N TYR A 146 -10.77 -7.68 5.22
CA TYR A 146 -9.82 -6.84 5.95
C TYR A 146 -9.96 -5.37 5.57
N SER A 147 -9.99 -5.08 4.27
CA SER A 147 -10.17 -3.71 3.77
C SER A 147 -11.51 -3.09 4.23
N ILE A 148 -12.58 -3.90 4.30
CA ILE A 148 -13.88 -3.45 4.83
C ILE A 148 -13.80 -3.17 6.33
N SER A 149 -13.24 -4.10 7.11
CA SER A 149 -13.07 -3.98 8.56
C SER A 149 -12.20 -2.78 8.93
N LEU A 150 -11.10 -2.54 8.21
CA LEU A 150 -10.23 -1.38 8.41
C LEU A 150 -11.00 -0.07 8.25
N ARG A 151 -11.76 0.08 7.15
CA ARG A 151 -12.59 1.30 6.92
C ARG A 151 -13.66 1.49 8.00
N LYS A 152 -14.32 0.41 8.43
CA LYS A 152 -15.34 0.48 9.48
C LYS A 152 -14.71 0.86 10.82
N TYR A 153 -13.55 0.28 11.15
CA TYR A 153 -12.77 0.61 12.33
C TYR A 153 -12.34 2.08 12.34
N GLU A 154 -11.72 2.58 11.26
CA GLU A 154 -11.30 3.98 11.15
C GLU A 154 -12.46 4.97 11.22
N ARG A 155 -13.63 4.61 10.67
CA ARG A 155 -14.85 5.42 10.81
C ARG A 155 -15.30 5.47 12.25
N ALA A 156 -15.42 4.32 12.92
CA ALA A 156 -15.83 4.26 14.32
C ALA A 156 -14.86 5.02 15.23
N LEU A 157 -13.55 4.88 14.99
CA LEU A 157 -12.50 5.58 15.73
C LEU A 157 -12.63 7.09 15.60
N ARG A 158 -12.85 7.60 14.38
CA ARG A 158 -13.07 9.04 14.16
C ARG A 158 -14.32 9.55 14.86
N GLN A 159 -15.43 8.80 14.79
CA GLN A 159 -16.67 9.20 15.44
C GLN A 159 -16.52 9.21 16.97
N ARG A 160 -15.94 8.16 17.55
CA ARG A 160 -15.63 8.09 18.97
C ARG A 160 -14.73 9.23 19.42
N ASN A 161 -13.63 9.50 18.70
CA ASN A 161 -12.72 10.60 19.03
C ASN A 161 -13.37 11.98 18.93
N ASN A 162 -14.34 12.17 18.02
CA ASN A 162 -15.11 13.42 17.96
C ASN A 162 -16.05 13.57 19.17
N LEU A 163 -16.64 12.48 19.65
CA LEU A 163 -17.46 12.47 20.86
C LEU A 163 -16.62 12.73 22.11
N LEU A 164 -15.44 12.10 22.24
CA LEU A 164 -14.55 12.29 23.39
C LEU A 164 -14.10 13.74 23.60
N LYS A 165 -14.12 14.57 22.54
CA LYS A 165 -13.77 15.99 22.60
C LYS A 165 -14.90 16.89 23.11
N ARG A 166 -16.12 16.36 23.30
CA ARG A 166 -17.25 17.13 23.83
C ARG A 166 -17.28 17.00 25.36
N PHE A 167 -17.58 18.10 26.04
CA PHE A 167 -17.58 18.18 27.51
C PHE A 167 -18.60 17.25 28.19
N ASN A 168 -19.77 16.99 27.57
CA ASN A 168 -20.88 16.25 28.18
C ASN A 168 -21.21 14.91 27.50
N THR A 169 -20.24 14.28 26.83
CA THR A 169 -20.47 12.98 26.17
C THR A 169 -20.79 11.89 27.18
N SER A 170 -21.93 11.21 26.98
CA SER A 170 -22.34 10.09 27.83
C SER A 170 -21.59 8.81 27.46
N SER A 171 -21.53 7.86 28.40
CA SER A 171 -20.94 6.54 28.13
C SER A 171 -21.75 5.75 27.10
N ASP A 172 -23.08 5.94 27.08
CA ASP A 172 -23.97 5.28 26.13
C ASP A 172 -23.73 5.75 24.69
N GLU A 173 -23.43 7.04 24.49
CA GLU A 173 -23.07 7.58 23.16
C GLU A 173 -21.77 6.97 22.63
N LEU A 174 -20.84 6.61 23.51
CA LEU A 174 -19.57 5.98 23.15
C LEU A 174 -19.72 4.46 22.90
N PHE A 175 -20.60 3.81 23.65
CA PHE A 175 -20.71 2.34 23.68
C PHE A 175 -21.03 1.71 22.30
N ALA A 176 -21.89 2.36 21.50
CA ALA A 176 -22.18 1.88 20.15
C ALA A 176 -20.92 1.85 19.25
N TRP A 177 -20.01 2.81 19.44
CA TRP A 177 -18.73 2.85 18.74
C TRP A 177 -17.73 1.87 19.35
N ASP A 178 -17.77 1.66 20.67
CA ASP A 178 -16.93 0.67 21.35
C ASP A 178 -17.17 -0.75 20.83
N ILE A 179 -18.44 -1.15 20.63
CA ILE A 179 -18.78 -2.44 20.02
C ILE A 179 -18.16 -2.58 18.63
N THR A 180 -18.29 -1.52 17.79
CA THR A 180 -17.77 -1.52 16.42
C THR A 180 -16.25 -1.55 16.39
N LEU A 181 -15.60 -0.82 17.30
CA LEU A 181 -14.14 -0.81 17.46
C LEU A 181 -13.63 -2.17 17.94
N ALA A 182 -14.30 -2.78 18.91
CA ALA A 182 -13.91 -4.09 19.44
C ALA A 182 -14.04 -5.19 18.37
N GLU A 183 -15.16 -5.20 17.62
CA GLU A 183 -15.41 -6.20 16.57
C GLU A 183 -14.38 -6.12 15.44
N HIS A 184 -14.26 -4.95 14.81
CA HIS A 184 -13.33 -4.80 13.70
C HIS A 184 -11.88 -4.77 14.18
N GLY A 185 -11.63 -4.25 15.39
CA GLY A 185 -10.30 -4.21 15.97
C GLY A 185 -9.73 -5.60 16.23
N ALA A 186 -10.55 -6.51 16.78
CA ALA A 186 -10.16 -7.91 17.00
C ALA A 186 -9.78 -8.58 15.68
N TYR A 187 -10.61 -8.41 14.64
CA TYR A 187 -10.33 -8.97 13.31
C TYR A 187 -9.04 -8.41 12.71
N LEU A 188 -8.77 -7.11 12.86
CA LEU A 188 -7.52 -6.50 12.36
C LEU A 188 -6.28 -7.07 13.06
N ILE A 189 -6.35 -7.29 14.37
CA ILE A 189 -5.25 -7.88 15.17
C ILE A 189 -4.96 -9.30 14.73
N GLU A 190 -6.01 -10.12 14.60
CA GLU A 190 -5.90 -11.51 14.16
C GLU A 190 -5.23 -11.61 12.78
N GLN A 191 -5.75 -10.86 11.80
CA GLN A 191 -5.22 -10.88 10.45
C GLN A 191 -3.78 -10.35 10.39
N ARG A 192 -3.44 -9.29 11.13
CA ARG A 192 -2.06 -8.78 11.20
C ARG A 192 -1.10 -9.83 11.77
N THR A 193 -1.49 -10.48 12.87
CA THR A 193 -0.69 -11.56 13.49
C THR A 193 -0.45 -12.69 12.50
N MET A 194 -1.51 -13.21 11.88
CA MET A 194 -1.43 -14.30 10.90
C MET A 194 -0.53 -13.97 9.70
N PHE A 195 -0.67 -12.77 9.10
CA PHE A 195 0.17 -12.38 7.97
C PHE A 195 1.62 -12.12 8.36
N ILE A 196 1.88 -11.63 9.56
CA ILE A 196 3.25 -11.47 10.09
C ILE A 196 3.91 -12.83 10.29
N GLU A 197 3.20 -13.84 10.81
CA GLU A 197 3.70 -15.21 10.89
C GLU A 197 4.01 -15.79 9.52
N LYS A 198 3.14 -15.55 8.53
CA LYS A 198 3.38 -15.95 7.14
C LYS A 198 4.65 -15.30 6.57
N ILE A 199 4.86 -14.00 6.82
CA ILE A 199 6.09 -13.30 6.45
C ILE A 199 7.30 -13.96 7.11
N ASN A 200 7.26 -14.19 8.41
CA ASN A 200 8.39 -14.77 9.15
C ASN A 200 8.78 -16.17 8.66
N SER A 201 7.82 -16.96 8.14
CA SER A 201 8.11 -18.31 7.63
C SER A 201 9.07 -18.33 6.42
N GLN A 202 9.19 -17.21 5.71
CA GLN A 202 10.00 -17.09 4.49
C GLN A 202 11.02 -15.95 4.55
N LEU A 203 10.93 -15.06 5.55
CA LEU A 203 11.73 -13.84 5.63
C LEU A 203 13.23 -14.07 5.69
N ASN A 204 13.68 -15.03 6.50
CA ASN A 204 15.11 -15.33 6.63
C ASN A 204 15.70 -15.82 5.30
N SER A 205 15.02 -16.73 4.61
CA SER A 205 15.45 -17.20 3.29
C SER A 205 15.55 -16.05 2.29
N ALA A 206 14.50 -15.21 2.21
CA ALA A 206 14.49 -14.08 1.29
C ALA A 206 15.56 -13.03 1.63
N TYR A 207 15.90 -12.86 2.90
CA TYR A 207 16.97 -11.98 3.36
C TYR A 207 18.35 -12.54 3.01
N HIS A 208 18.61 -13.82 3.30
CA HIS A 208 19.89 -14.49 3.00
C HIS A 208 20.20 -14.51 1.51
N ASP A 209 19.19 -14.70 0.65
CA ASP A 209 19.33 -14.63 -0.81
C ASP A 209 19.91 -13.29 -1.32
N ILE A 210 19.74 -12.21 -0.55
CA ILE A 210 20.16 -10.86 -0.94
C ILE A 210 21.40 -10.42 -0.17
N ALA A 211 21.45 -10.68 1.13
CA ALA A 211 22.52 -10.22 2.00
C ALA A 211 23.79 -11.06 1.89
N GLU A 212 23.69 -12.31 1.42
CA GLU A 212 24.79 -13.30 1.47
C GLU A 212 25.37 -13.46 2.90
N SER A 213 24.51 -13.25 3.91
CA SER A 213 24.84 -13.31 5.34
C SER A 213 23.94 -14.33 6.05
N ASN A 214 24.31 -14.74 7.26
CA ASN A 214 23.49 -15.62 8.10
C ASN A 214 22.69 -14.88 9.19
N ASP A 215 22.53 -13.55 9.08
CA ASP A 215 21.77 -12.80 10.10
C ASP A 215 20.32 -13.26 10.16
N GLU A 216 19.74 -13.28 11.36
CA GLU A 216 18.35 -13.64 11.59
C GLU A 216 17.47 -12.39 11.58
N VAL A 217 16.44 -12.36 10.74
CA VAL A 217 15.45 -11.28 10.68
C VAL A 217 14.08 -11.79 11.08
N SER A 218 13.39 -11.05 11.94
CA SER A 218 12.01 -11.36 12.33
C SER A 218 11.14 -10.11 12.45
N VAL A 219 9.84 -10.31 12.30
CA VAL A 219 8.79 -9.29 12.45
C VAL A 219 7.84 -9.73 13.55
N HIS A 220 7.52 -8.82 14.47
CA HIS A 220 6.63 -9.11 15.58
C HIS A 220 5.51 -8.07 15.66
N TYR A 221 4.28 -8.52 15.88
CA TYR A 221 3.21 -7.60 16.22
C TYR A 221 3.25 -7.34 17.72
N SER A 222 3.31 -6.08 18.13
CA SER A 222 3.45 -5.68 19.54
C SER A 222 2.32 -6.13 20.47
N HIS A 223 1.18 -6.53 19.92
CA HIS A 223 -0.03 -6.87 20.68
C HIS A 223 -0.70 -8.09 20.07
N THR A 224 -0.57 -9.24 20.73
CA THR A 224 -1.29 -10.46 20.37
C THR A 224 -2.37 -10.71 21.43
N LEU A 225 -3.62 -10.79 20.99
CA LEU A 225 -4.73 -11.18 21.85
C LEU A 225 -5.04 -12.66 21.62
N VAL A 226 -4.95 -13.45 22.69
CA VAL A 226 -5.34 -14.87 22.67
C VAL A 226 -6.74 -15.03 23.27
N GLY A 227 -7.59 -15.84 22.67
CA GLY A 227 -8.98 -16.07 23.13
C GLY A 227 -9.96 -15.02 22.61
N ASP A 228 -11.00 -14.69 23.40
CA ASP A 228 -12.06 -13.76 22.97
C ASP A 228 -11.56 -12.30 22.88
N SER A 229 -10.90 -12.01 21.76
CA SER A 229 -10.24 -10.73 21.49
C SER A 229 -11.25 -9.57 21.39
N LYS A 230 -12.48 -9.84 20.95
CA LYS A 230 -13.54 -8.83 20.88
C LYS A 230 -13.97 -8.42 22.29
N GLN A 231 -14.29 -9.38 23.15
CA GLN A 231 -14.70 -9.09 24.52
C GLN A 231 -13.59 -8.38 25.30
N LYS A 232 -12.34 -8.83 25.14
CA LYS A 232 -11.17 -8.19 25.77
C LYS A 232 -11.00 -6.73 25.33
N LEU A 233 -11.04 -6.45 24.03
CA LEU A 233 -10.95 -5.08 23.52
C LEU A 233 -12.11 -4.20 24.02
N LEU A 234 -13.33 -4.74 24.07
CA LEU A 234 -14.48 -3.99 24.56
C LEU A 234 -14.30 -3.64 26.05
N ALA A 235 -13.86 -4.60 26.86
CA ALA A 235 -13.57 -4.37 28.27
C ALA A 235 -12.46 -3.33 28.47
N GLU A 236 -11.36 -3.40 27.71
CA GLU A 236 -10.29 -2.41 27.76
C GLU A 236 -10.77 -1.00 27.37
N LEU A 237 -11.61 -0.87 26.33
CA LEU A 237 -12.20 0.41 25.94
C LEU A 237 -13.07 1.01 27.06
N GLN A 238 -13.81 0.19 27.80
CA GLN A 238 -14.64 0.63 28.91
C GLN A 238 -13.80 1.06 30.12
N VAL A 239 -12.76 0.30 30.47
CA VAL A 239 -11.85 0.64 31.58
C VAL A 239 -11.12 1.97 31.32
N HIS A 240 -10.82 2.29 30.06
CA HIS A 240 -10.07 3.49 29.69
C HIS A 240 -10.93 4.71 29.38
N ILE A 241 -12.26 4.65 29.57
CA ILE A 241 -13.18 5.70 29.13
C ILE A 241 -12.87 7.09 29.72
N ASP A 242 -12.57 7.17 31.02
CA ASP A 242 -12.30 8.47 31.69
C ASP A 242 -10.98 9.07 31.24
N ARG A 243 -9.96 8.23 31.06
CA ARG A 243 -8.67 8.64 30.50
C ARG A 243 -8.83 9.14 29.06
N ASP A 244 -9.60 8.43 28.26
CA ASP A 244 -9.87 8.79 26.86
C ASP A 244 -10.65 10.11 26.75
N LYS A 245 -11.59 10.38 27.67
CA LYS A 245 -12.31 11.66 27.78
C LYS A 245 -11.35 12.81 28.09
N GLN A 246 -10.43 12.61 29.04
CA GLN A 246 -9.42 13.62 29.38
C GLN A 246 -8.46 13.91 28.21
N LEU A 247 -8.07 12.88 27.45
CA LEU A 247 -7.14 13.03 26.32
C LEU A 247 -7.82 13.49 25.02
N GLY A 248 -9.15 13.40 24.94
CA GLY A 248 -9.91 13.66 23.72
C GLY A 248 -9.59 12.69 22.57
N ASN A 249 -9.06 11.51 22.89
CA ASN A 249 -8.72 10.46 21.92
C ASN A 249 -8.82 9.06 22.53
N THR A 250 -9.00 8.07 21.66
CA THR A 250 -9.04 6.65 22.05
C THR A 250 -7.63 6.11 22.29
N SER A 251 -7.38 5.56 23.48
CA SER A 251 -6.06 5.04 23.84
C SER A 251 -5.86 3.54 23.59
N VAL A 252 -6.93 2.80 23.29
CA VAL A 252 -6.95 1.33 23.16
C VAL A 252 -7.25 0.88 21.71
N GLY A 253 -6.53 -0.14 21.25
CA GLY A 253 -6.84 -0.89 20.03
C GLY A 253 -5.79 -0.80 18.91
N PRO A 254 -6.01 -1.50 17.77
CA PRO A 254 -4.99 -1.73 16.74
C PRO A 254 -4.39 -0.50 16.07
N HIS A 255 -4.98 0.68 16.22
CA HIS A 255 -4.40 1.94 15.74
C HIS A 255 -3.25 2.46 16.62
N ARG A 256 -3.08 1.89 17.83
CA ARG A 256 -2.01 2.24 18.79
C ARG A 256 -0.88 1.22 18.79
N HIS A 257 -1.13 0.01 18.28
CA HIS A 257 -0.16 -1.08 18.22
C HIS A 257 0.93 -0.83 17.17
N ASP A 258 2.04 -1.54 17.26
CA ASP A 258 3.17 -1.46 16.35
C ASP A 258 3.55 -2.81 15.72
N VAL A 259 4.28 -2.74 14.61
CA VAL A 259 4.95 -3.86 13.94
C VAL A 259 6.45 -3.65 14.16
N ILE A 260 7.10 -4.59 14.84
CA ILE A 260 8.47 -4.46 15.34
C ILE A 260 9.37 -5.35 14.49
N PHE A 261 10.44 -4.77 13.94
CA PHE A 261 11.46 -5.50 13.18
C PHE A 261 12.65 -5.80 14.08
N GLN A 262 13.16 -7.03 14.03
CA GLN A 262 14.37 -7.44 14.74
C GLN A 262 15.41 -7.98 13.76
N LEU A 263 16.67 -7.70 14.07
CA LEU A 263 17.85 -8.26 13.42
C LEU A 263 18.72 -8.89 14.52
N ASN A 264 19.04 -10.17 14.40
CA ASN A 264 19.76 -10.96 15.41
C ASN A 264 19.16 -10.76 16.81
N ARG A 265 17.82 -10.84 16.91
CA ARG A 265 17.01 -10.68 18.13
C ARG A 265 17.08 -9.29 18.79
N SER A 266 17.75 -8.33 18.15
CA SER A 266 17.82 -6.94 18.60
C SER A 266 16.90 -6.06 17.75
N PRO A 267 16.35 -4.95 18.27
CA PRO A 267 15.53 -4.04 17.47
C PRO A 267 16.30 -3.54 16.24
N ALA A 268 15.80 -3.82 15.03
CA ALA A 268 16.49 -3.47 13.79
C ALA A 268 16.62 -1.94 13.62
N ILE A 269 15.70 -1.16 14.19
CA ILE A 269 15.71 0.32 14.11
C ILE A 269 16.97 0.95 14.71
N SER A 270 17.52 0.37 15.77
CA SER A 270 18.70 0.90 16.48
C SER A 270 20.00 0.18 16.12
N ASN A 271 19.91 -1.03 15.58
CA ASN A 271 21.04 -1.93 15.44
C ASN A 271 21.41 -2.25 13.99
N ALA A 272 20.48 -2.09 13.04
CA ALA A 272 20.74 -2.45 11.65
C ALA A 272 21.50 -1.34 10.90
N SER A 273 22.51 -1.71 10.13
CA SER A 273 23.17 -0.83 9.19
C SER A 273 22.20 -0.37 8.09
N ARG A 274 22.53 0.71 7.39
CA ARG A 274 21.71 1.18 6.25
C ARG A 274 21.57 0.12 5.16
N GLY A 275 22.58 -0.73 4.97
CA GLY A 275 22.55 -1.84 4.01
C GLY A 275 21.60 -2.95 4.46
N GLU A 276 21.65 -3.34 5.73
CA GLU A 276 20.75 -4.35 6.31
C GLU A 276 19.30 -3.90 6.26
N VAL A 277 19.01 -2.64 6.62
CA VAL A 277 17.64 -2.08 6.51
C VAL A 277 17.12 -2.21 5.07
N ARG A 278 17.93 -1.83 4.07
CA ARG A 278 17.54 -1.97 2.66
C ARG A 278 17.29 -3.42 2.27
N THR A 279 18.10 -4.35 2.77
CA THR A 279 17.89 -5.78 2.51
C THR A 279 16.61 -6.31 3.15
N ILE A 280 16.31 -5.93 4.40
CA ILE A 280 15.06 -6.29 5.07
C ILE A 280 13.86 -5.82 4.24
N ILE A 281 13.89 -4.56 3.77
CA ILE A 281 12.80 -4.01 2.95
C ILE A 281 12.68 -4.74 1.62
N LEU A 282 13.79 -5.00 0.94
CA LEU A 282 13.76 -5.70 -0.34
C LEU A 282 13.26 -7.14 -0.19
N ALA A 283 13.70 -7.84 0.86
CA ALA A 283 13.18 -9.17 1.20
C ALA A 283 11.67 -9.15 1.43
N LEU A 284 11.16 -8.18 2.20
CA LEU A 284 9.72 -8.02 2.42
C LEU A 284 8.95 -7.78 1.12
N LYS A 285 9.50 -7.01 0.18
CA LYS A 285 8.87 -6.77 -1.14
C LYS A 285 8.85 -8.03 -2.00
N PHE A 286 9.89 -8.86 -1.96
CA PHE A 286 9.86 -10.14 -2.66
C PHE A 286 8.86 -11.11 -2.06
N LEU A 287 8.78 -11.18 -0.73
CA LEU A 287 7.74 -11.97 -0.06
C LEU A 287 6.35 -11.47 -0.38
N GLU A 288 6.16 -10.15 -0.49
CA GLU A 288 4.90 -9.57 -0.93
C GLU A 288 4.52 -10.09 -2.32
N VAL A 289 5.45 -10.15 -3.28
CA VAL A 289 5.24 -10.77 -4.60
C VAL A 289 4.84 -12.24 -4.45
N ASP A 290 5.65 -13.04 -3.76
CA ASP A 290 5.46 -14.49 -3.65
C ASP A 290 4.13 -14.85 -2.96
N ILE A 291 3.80 -14.17 -1.88
CA ILE A 291 2.56 -14.40 -1.12
C ILE A 291 1.35 -13.99 -1.95
N ILE A 292 1.44 -12.90 -2.72
CA ILE A 292 0.37 -12.48 -3.62
C ILE A 292 0.12 -13.53 -4.69
N GLU A 293 1.16 -14.05 -5.32
CA GLU A 293 1.03 -15.09 -6.35
C GLU A 293 0.39 -16.35 -5.77
N GLN A 294 0.88 -16.80 -4.62
CA GLN A 294 0.39 -18.00 -3.96
C GLN A 294 -1.11 -17.90 -3.60
N LEU A 295 -1.56 -16.74 -3.12
CA LEU A 295 -2.93 -16.57 -2.64
C LEU A 295 -3.93 -16.14 -3.73
N SER A 296 -3.48 -15.38 -4.72
CA SER A 296 -4.36 -14.87 -5.78
C SER A 296 -4.32 -15.70 -7.07
N GLY A 297 -3.27 -16.49 -7.29
CA GLY A 297 -3.02 -17.19 -8.56
C GLY A 297 -2.63 -16.25 -9.71
N LEU A 298 -2.41 -14.96 -9.44
CA LEU A 298 -2.05 -13.95 -10.42
C LEU A 298 -0.65 -13.40 -10.15
N LYS A 299 0.11 -13.17 -11.22
CA LYS A 299 1.40 -12.47 -11.14
C LYS A 299 1.18 -10.98 -10.91
N PRO A 300 1.65 -10.38 -9.82
CA PRO A 300 1.45 -8.95 -9.58
C PRO A 300 2.20 -8.09 -10.61
N LEU A 301 1.62 -6.92 -10.92
CA LEU A 301 2.35 -5.86 -11.61
C LEU A 301 3.29 -5.17 -10.61
N ILE A 302 4.54 -4.96 -10.98
CA ILE A 302 5.54 -4.32 -10.10
C ILE A 302 5.74 -2.88 -10.54
N LEU A 303 5.53 -1.95 -9.61
CA LEU A 303 5.74 -0.51 -9.80
C LEU A 303 6.90 -0.05 -8.92
N LEU A 304 7.93 0.53 -9.53
CA LEU A 304 9.12 1.03 -8.81
C LEU A 304 9.24 2.54 -9.01
N ASP A 305 8.94 3.34 -8.00
CA ASP A 305 8.96 4.81 -8.07
C ASP A 305 10.32 5.34 -7.61
N ASP A 306 11.24 5.63 -8.53
CA ASP A 306 12.58 6.21 -8.27
C ASP A 306 13.44 5.45 -7.23
N VAL A 307 13.12 4.18 -6.95
CA VAL A 307 13.85 3.34 -5.98
C VAL A 307 14.99 2.55 -6.58
N PHE A 308 14.95 2.27 -7.88
CA PHE A 308 15.95 1.41 -8.54
C PHE A 308 17.36 1.99 -8.39
N SER A 309 17.45 3.33 -8.42
CA SER A 309 18.67 4.09 -8.23
C SER A 309 19.23 4.12 -6.81
N GLU A 310 18.41 3.80 -5.81
CA GLU A 310 18.83 3.79 -4.40
C GLU A 310 19.42 2.44 -3.96
N LEU A 311 19.34 1.43 -4.84
CA LEU A 311 19.89 0.10 -4.63
C LEU A 311 21.29 0.00 -5.23
N ASP A 312 22.20 -0.67 -4.53
CA ASP A 312 23.48 -1.08 -5.09
C ASP A 312 23.33 -2.20 -6.14
N LEU A 313 24.40 -2.47 -6.89
CA LEU A 313 24.39 -3.41 -8.01
C LEU A 313 23.96 -4.83 -7.62
N ALA A 314 24.34 -5.33 -6.43
CA ALA A 314 23.95 -6.66 -5.99
C ALA A 314 22.43 -6.72 -5.76
N ARG A 315 21.86 -5.72 -5.08
CA ARG A 315 20.41 -5.61 -4.85
C ARG A 315 19.62 -5.35 -6.14
N GLN A 316 20.14 -4.55 -7.08
CA GLN A 316 19.54 -4.35 -8.40
C GLN A 316 19.48 -5.66 -9.21
N LYS A 317 20.53 -6.47 -9.14
CA LYS A 317 20.57 -7.79 -9.77
C LYS A 317 19.56 -8.74 -9.13
N ALA A 318 19.52 -8.81 -7.80
CA ALA A 318 18.54 -9.64 -7.08
C ALA A 318 17.09 -9.26 -7.43
N LEU A 319 16.79 -7.95 -7.48
CA LEU A 319 15.50 -7.42 -7.92
C LEU A 319 15.20 -7.84 -9.36
N SER A 320 16.13 -7.62 -10.27
CA SER A 320 15.95 -7.98 -11.68
C SER A 320 15.72 -9.48 -11.85
N ASP A 321 16.46 -10.33 -11.12
CA ASP A 321 16.41 -11.78 -11.23
C ASP A 321 15.12 -12.38 -10.66
N LYS A 322 14.69 -11.95 -9.47
CA LYS A 322 13.43 -12.42 -8.87
C LYS A 322 12.18 -11.94 -9.61
N THR A 323 12.29 -10.85 -10.38
CA THR A 323 11.14 -10.22 -11.04
C THR A 323 11.11 -10.41 -12.56
N ARG A 324 12.01 -11.23 -13.15
CA ARG A 324 12.11 -11.42 -14.61
C ARG A 324 10.81 -11.88 -15.27
N GLN A 325 9.96 -12.60 -14.54
CA GLN A 325 8.72 -13.14 -15.07
C GLN A 325 7.51 -12.22 -14.87
N HIS A 326 7.74 -11.03 -14.30
CA HIS A 326 6.72 -10.04 -14.00
C HIS A 326 6.80 -8.89 -15.00
N GLN A 327 5.68 -8.22 -15.18
CA GLN A 327 5.70 -6.92 -15.81
C GLN A 327 6.17 -5.88 -14.78
N ILE A 328 7.12 -5.03 -15.18
CA ILE A 328 7.70 -3.99 -14.31
C ILE A 328 7.56 -2.65 -15.00
N VAL A 329 7.06 -1.66 -14.26
CA VAL A 329 7.10 -0.25 -14.67
C VAL A 329 7.87 0.51 -13.60
N MET A 330 9.01 1.07 -13.98
CA MET A 330 9.88 1.81 -13.08
C MET A 330 10.09 3.24 -13.56
N THR A 331 10.32 4.15 -12.62
CA THR A 331 10.75 5.52 -12.93
C THR A 331 12.21 5.73 -12.53
N SER A 332 12.88 6.61 -13.26
CA SER A 332 14.24 7.02 -12.96
C SER A 332 14.52 8.43 -13.46
N THR A 333 15.47 9.12 -12.82
CA THR A 333 15.99 10.41 -13.31
C THR A 333 17.11 10.25 -14.35
N TYR A 334 17.67 9.04 -14.47
CA TYR A 334 18.76 8.73 -15.39
C TYR A 334 18.50 7.43 -16.15
N ILE A 335 19.20 7.27 -17.28
CA ILE A 335 19.14 6.07 -18.10
C ILE A 335 19.78 4.90 -17.33
N VAL A 336 19.02 3.83 -17.13
CA VAL A 336 19.51 2.62 -16.45
C VAL A 336 20.46 1.86 -17.37
N SER A 337 21.61 1.43 -16.84
CA SER A 337 22.76 0.90 -17.59
C SER A 337 22.49 -0.40 -18.37
N ASP A 338 21.45 -1.17 -18.04
CA ASP A 338 21.03 -2.37 -18.80
C ASP A 338 20.08 -2.03 -19.99
N SER A 339 20.36 -0.88 -20.62
CA SER A 339 19.48 -0.16 -21.56
C SER A 339 18.99 -0.98 -22.76
N LYS A 340 19.72 -2.02 -23.18
CA LYS A 340 19.36 -2.82 -24.37
C LYS A 340 18.20 -3.79 -24.15
N ARG A 341 17.84 -4.10 -22.89
CA ARG A 341 16.78 -5.08 -22.57
C ARG A 341 15.46 -4.45 -22.15
N TYR A 342 15.44 -3.15 -21.88
CA TYR A 342 14.27 -2.46 -21.35
C TYR A 342 13.59 -1.60 -22.41
N HIS A 343 12.27 -1.47 -22.30
CA HIS A 343 11.52 -0.49 -23.06
C HIS A 343 11.66 0.87 -22.36
N HIS A 344 12.21 1.87 -23.05
CA HIS A 344 12.43 3.21 -22.48
C HIS A 344 11.37 4.18 -22.99
N VAL A 345 10.86 4.99 -22.06
CA VAL A 345 9.93 6.08 -22.34
C VAL A 345 10.49 7.34 -21.69
N GLU A 346 10.84 8.33 -22.49
CA GLU A 346 11.39 9.59 -22.00
C GLU A 346 10.29 10.65 -21.88
N LEU A 347 10.18 11.25 -20.69
CA LEU A 347 9.37 12.42 -20.43
C LEU A 347 10.24 13.67 -20.57
N ILE A 348 9.78 14.59 -21.41
CA ILE A 348 10.41 15.90 -21.63
C ILE A 348 9.83 16.91 -20.64
#